data_AF-A0A353U1V7-F1
#
_entry.id   AF-A0A353U1V7-F1
#
_cell.length_a   1.000
_cell.length_b   1.000
_cell.length_c   1.000
_cell.angle_alpha   90.00
_cell.angle_beta   90.00
_cell.angle_gamma   90.00
#
_symmetry.space_group_name_H-M   'P 1'
#
loop_
_entity.id
_entity.type
_entity.pdbx_description
1 polymer ?
#
loop_
_entity_poly.entity_id
_entity_poly.type
_entity_poly.pdbx_seq_one_letter_code
_entity_poly.pdbx_strand_id
1 'polypeptide(L)'
;MSVTIKAPEKLNKVEIRLPASKSISNRLLILNALSYSPYPIKNLSDSDDTIAMLESLNSNSNHFDVGAAGTTMRFLTAYLSKIMGEWTITGSERMKQRPIHVLVDALNKLGGRVEYIEKEGFPPLRIFGSALSGGSLELPGDVSSQYVSALLMIGPYMDKGLSLSLTGSITSRPYIHLTLKLMEMYGVKCSRKDNTIVVPAGGYSPVAAKVEADWSAASYWFELVALSGKAASVVLKGLERYSWQGDAAVAGLFERLGVKTSASKKGLILTNTGELVSHFSHDFSDQPDLAQTFAVSCAFLGVPFNLSGLHTLKIKETDRISALVNELGKFGFRLETNNIDNLIWRGEKEAALPDIELATYKDHRMAMAFAPAALKLDKPFAISEPGVVSKSYPRFWDDLQLAGFELR
;
A
#
# COMPACT_ATOMS: atom_id res chain seq x y z
N MET A 1 -17.25 -12.70 -12.29
CA MET A 1 -16.25 -13.05 -13.32
C MET A 1 -15.01 -13.51 -12.57
N SER A 2 -14.44 -14.65 -12.94
CA SER A 2 -13.29 -15.26 -12.26
C SER A 2 -12.28 -15.68 -13.32
N VAL A 3 -11.00 -15.80 -12.93
CA VAL A 3 -9.93 -16.33 -13.79
C VAL A 3 -9.39 -17.61 -13.17
N THR A 4 -9.23 -18.66 -13.95
CA THR A 4 -8.55 -19.88 -13.53
C THR A 4 -7.07 -19.78 -13.80
N ILE A 5 -6.25 -19.97 -12.77
CA ILE A 5 -4.79 -19.87 -12.84
C ILE A 5 -4.18 -21.26 -12.83
N LYS A 6 -3.30 -21.52 -13.80
CA LYS A 6 -2.47 -22.73 -13.86
C LYS A 6 -1.00 -22.33 -13.92
N ALA A 7 -0.20 -22.88 -13.02
CA ALA A 7 1.23 -22.64 -12.98
C ALA A 7 1.97 -23.40 -14.09
N PRO A 8 3.12 -22.87 -14.57
CA PRO A 8 4.01 -23.63 -15.43
C PRO A 8 4.77 -24.70 -14.64
N GLU A 9 5.24 -25.75 -15.32
CA GLU A 9 6.17 -26.73 -14.72
C GLU A 9 7.50 -26.07 -14.30
N LYS A 10 7.91 -25.04 -15.03
CA LYS A 10 9.10 -24.25 -14.76
C LYS A 10 8.88 -22.81 -15.18
N LEU A 11 9.29 -21.87 -14.32
CA LEU A 11 9.24 -20.45 -14.68
C LEU A 11 10.08 -20.13 -15.90
N ASN A 12 9.52 -19.26 -16.75
CA ASN A 12 10.28 -18.60 -17.80
C ASN A 12 11.33 -17.66 -17.19
N LYS A 13 12.47 -17.49 -17.87
CA LYS A 13 13.41 -16.43 -17.54
C LYS A 13 12.83 -15.10 -17.99
N VAL A 14 12.37 -14.29 -17.04
CA VAL A 14 11.69 -13.02 -17.33
C VAL A 14 12.37 -11.81 -16.71
N GLU A 15 12.23 -10.69 -17.40
CA GLU A 15 12.60 -9.37 -16.89
C GLU A 15 11.31 -8.55 -16.75
N ILE A 16 10.85 -8.34 -15.53
CA ILE A 16 9.57 -7.70 -15.22
C ILE A 16 9.77 -6.22 -14.97
N ARG A 17 9.01 -5.38 -15.69
CA ARG A 17 8.93 -3.95 -15.44
C ARG A 17 7.78 -3.66 -14.49
N LEU A 18 8.12 -3.59 -13.20
CA LEU A 18 7.19 -3.27 -12.13
C LEU A 18 6.48 -1.92 -12.36
N PRO A 19 5.25 -1.76 -11.84
CA PRO A 19 4.53 -0.51 -11.89
C PRO A 19 5.23 0.51 -11.00
N ALA A 20 5.00 1.79 -11.27
CA ALA A 20 5.48 2.86 -10.41
C ALA A 20 4.77 2.87 -9.06
N SER A 21 5.49 3.30 -8.01
CA SER A 21 4.97 3.35 -6.65
C SER A 21 3.76 4.28 -6.55
N LYS A 22 2.60 3.71 -6.22
CA LYS A 22 1.35 4.45 -5.97
C LYS A 22 1.52 5.43 -4.82
N SER A 23 2.20 4.99 -3.75
CA SER A 23 2.45 5.77 -2.54
C SER A 23 3.31 7.00 -2.80
N ILE A 24 4.33 6.88 -3.67
CA ILE A 24 5.17 8.02 -4.09
C ILE A 24 4.39 8.90 -5.06
N SER A 25 3.72 8.31 -6.05
CA SER A 25 2.95 9.04 -7.07
C SER A 25 1.95 10.01 -6.45
N ASN A 26 1.11 9.53 -5.52
CA ASN A 26 0.07 10.36 -4.90
C ASN A 26 0.64 11.47 -4.00
N ARG A 27 1.78 11.23 -3.33
CA ARG A 27 2.47 12.28 -2.56
C ARG A 27 3.08 13.32 -3.49
N LEU A 28 3.76 12.89 -4.55
CA LEU A 28 4.35 13.80 -5.52
C LEU A 28 3.29 14.63 -6.23
N LEU A 29 2.12 14.08 -6.56
CA LEU A 29 1.01 14.83 -7.16
C LEU A 29 0.56 15.98 -6.24
N ILE A 30 0.37 15.71 -4.95
CA ILE A 30 0.02 16.74 -3.96
C ILE A 30 1.14 17.78 -3.81
N LEU A 31 2.40 17.35 -3.70
CA LEU A 31 3.54 18.27 -3.58
C LEU A 31 3.74 19.11 -4.85
N ASN A 32 3.52 18.56 -6.04
CA ASN A 32 3.52 19.30 -7.31
C ASN A 32 2.43 20.36 -7.33
N ALA A 33 1.20 19.98 -6.95
CA ALA A 33 0.06 20.90 -6.90
C ALA A 33 0.27 22.02 -5.87
N LEU A 34 0.78 21.71 -4.69
CA LEU A 34 1.07 22.69 -3.64
C LEU A 34 2.22 23.65 -4.04
N SER A 35 3.24 23.15 -4.76
CA SER A 35 4.37 23.95 -5.24
C SER A 35 4.09 24.73 -6.52
N TYR A 36 2.89 24.62 -7.11
CA TYR A 36 2.57 25.15 -8.45
C TYR A 36 3.63 24.77 -9.49
N SER A 37 4.11 23.54 -9.41
CA SER A 37 5.28 23.12 -10.18
C SER A 37 4.97 23.05 -11.68
N PRO A 38 5.83 23.64 -12.54
CA PRO A 38 5.70 23.54 -13.99
C PRO A 38 6.27 22.22 -14.54
N TYR A 39 6.92 21.41 -13.70
CA TYR A 39 7.59 20.18 -14.13
C TYR A 39 6.66 18.98 -14.00
N PRO A 40 6.36 18.26 -15.09
CA PRO A 40 5.57 17.04 -15.01
C PRO A 40 6.33 15.96 -14.24
N ILE A 41 5.61 15.20 -13.40
CA ILE A 41 6.16 14.04 -12.71
C ILE A 41 6.34 12.91 -13.72
N LYS A 42 7.56 12.38 -13.83
CA LYS A 42 7.86 11.26 -14.72
C LYS A 42 7.51 9.93 -14.06
N ASN A 43 7.02 8.99 -14.87
CA ASN A 43 6.75 7.61 -14.46
C ASN A 43 5.70 7.49 -13.34
N LEU A 44 4.61 8.27 -13.37
CA LEU A 44 3.50 8.09 -12.43
C LEU A 44 2.91 6.67 -12.52
N SER A 45 2.39 6.18 -11.38
CA SER A 45 1.62 4.94 -11.33
C SER A 45 0.37 5.06 -12.21
N ASP A 46 0.09 4.00 -12.98
CA ASP A 46 -1.12 3.80 -13.76
C ASP A 46 -2.26 3.15 -12.96
N SER A 47 -2.12 3.10 -11.63
CA SER A 47 -3.14 2.56 -10.74
C SER A 47 -4.37 3.46 -10.63
N ASP A 48 -5.54 2.85 -10.40
CA ASP A 48 -6.81 3.57 -10.24
C ASP A 48 -6.73 4.69 -9.18
N ASP A 49 -5.97 4.48 -8.09
CA ASP A 49 -5.79 5.47 -7.01
C ASP A 49 -5.02 6.70 -7.51
N THR A 50 -3.99 6.51 -8.32
CA THR A 50 -3.19 7.60 -8.89
C THR A 50 -3.91 8.30 -10.03
N ILE A 51 -4.64 7.56 -10.86
CA ILE A 51 -5.50 8.14 -11.91
C ILE A 51 -6.57 9.04 -11.26
N ALA A 52 -7.28 8.55 -10.24
CA ALA A 52 -8.30 9.34 -9.54
C ALA A 52 -7.73 10.63 -8.93
N MET A 53 -6.51 10.61 -8.39
CA MET A 53 -5.83 11.80 -7.89
C MET A 53 -5.53 12.79 -9.02
N LEU A 54 -4.94 12.30 -10.12
CA LEU A 54 -4.57 13.13 -11.27
C LEU A 54 -5.80 13.76 -11.93
N GLU A 55 -6.88 13.00 -12.11
CA GLU A 55 -8.15 13.48 -12.64
C GLU A 55 -8.76 14.55 -11.73
N SER A 56 -8.74 14.33 -10.41
CA SER A 56 -9.26 15.31 -9.44
C SER A 56 -8.48 16.62 -9.48
N LEU A 57 -7.14 16.58 -9.55
CA LEU A 57 -6.29 17.77 -9.58
C LEU A 57 -6.36 18.54 -10.91
N ASN A 58 -6.71 17.86 -12.01
CA ASN A 58 -6.84 18.47 -13.35
C ASN A 58 -8.29 18.85 -13.71
N SER A 59 -9.24 18.59 -12.80
CA SER A 59 -10.66 18.85 -13.04
C SER A 59 -11.02 20.30 -12.75
N ASN A 60 -11.98 20.84 -13.51
CA ASN A 60 -12.62 22.14 -13.25
C ASN A 60 -13.89 22.01 -12.40
N SER A 61 -14.15 20.82 -11.83
CA SER A 61 -15.29 20.54 -10.96
C SER A 61 -14.99 20.95 -9.52
N ASN A 62 -16.04 21.20 -8.74
CA ASN A 62 -15.97 21.27 -7.27
C ASN A 62 -16.54 20.02 -6.58
N HIS A 63 -16.92 19.01 -7.37
CA HIS A 63 -17.41 17.71 -6.91
C HIS A 63 -16.49 16.60 -7.45
N PHE A 64 -15.91 15.82 -6.54
CA PHE A 64 -14.94 14.77 -6.86
C PHE A 64 -15.44 13.40 -6.36
N ASP A 65 -15.63 12.46 -7.28
CA ASP A 65 -15.82 11.05 -6.94
C ASP A 65 -14.50 10.31 -7.11
N VAL A 66 -13.93 9.83 -6.01
CA VAL A 66 -12.64 9.12 -6.02
C VAL A 66 -12.81 7.60 -6.03
N GLY A 67 -14.03 7.09 -6.21
CA GLY A 67 -14.30 5.65 -6.27
C GLY A 67 -13.78 4.88 -5.05
N ALA A 68 -12.85 3.96 -5.27
CA ALA A 68 -12.21 3.15 -4.22
C ALA A 68 -10.81 3.67 -3.81
N ALA A 69 -10.43 4.85 -4.31
CA ALA A 69 -9.11 5.47 -4.15
C ALA A 69 -8.94 6.02 -2.73
N GLY A 70 -8.43 5.14 -1.85
CA GLY A 70 -8.30 5.43 -0.43
C GLY A 70 -7.35 6.57 -0.15
N THR A 71 -6.18 6.56 -0.79
CA THR A 71 -5.16 7.58 -0.57
C THR A 71 -5.66 8.92 -1.10
N THR A 72 -6.33 8.92 -2.26
CA THR A 72 -6.92 10.12 -2.86
C THR A 72 -7.95 10.76 -1.96
N MET A 73 -8.89 9.99 -1.40
CA MET A 73 -9.86 10.49 -0.42
C MET A 73 -9.18 11.28 0.72
N ARG A 74 -8.10 10.75 1.32
CA ARG A 74 -7.44 11.38 2.49
C ARG A 74 -6.60 12.59 2.09
N PHE A 75 -5.76 12.43 1.07
CA PHE A 75 -4.83 13.46 0.65
C PHE A 75 -5.55 14.65 0.02
N LEU A 76 -6.56 14.38 -0.83
CA LEU A 76 -7.35 15.42 -1.46
C LEU A 76 -8.21 16.16 -0.42
N THR A 77 -8.75 15.48 0.60
CA THR A 77 -9.46 16.17 1.70
C THR A 77 -8.60 17.22 2.40
N ALA A 78 -7.36 16.86 2.76
CA ALA A 78 -6.43 17.80 3.39
C ALA A 78 -6.02 18.91 2.42
N TYR A 79 -5.68 18.57 1.18
CA TYR A 79 -5.34 19.56 0.15
C TYR A 79 -6.46 20.59 -0.06
N LEU A 80 -7.69 20.13 -0.30
CA LEU A 80 -8.85 20.98 -0.55
C LEU A 80 -9.22 21.86 0.66
N SER A 81 -8.92 21.43 1.90
CA SER A 81 -9.13 22.28 3.08
C SER A 81 -8.26 23.55 3.08
N LYS A 82 -7.16 23.57 2.33
CA LYS A 82 -6.31 24.75 2.13
C LYS A 82 -6.67 25.56 0.89
N ILE A 83 -7.27 24.93 -0.13
CA ILE A 83 -7.62 25.61 -1.38
C ILE A 83 -8.93 26.37 -1.21
N MET A 84 -8.89 27.70 -1.34
CA MET A 84 -10.07 28.55 -1.23
C MET A 84 -11.21 28.06 -2.13
N GLY A 85 -12.35 27.72 -1.53
CA GLY A 85 -13.52 27.23 -2.27
C GLY A 85 -14.44 26.35 -1.43
N GLU A 86 -15.58 25.97 -2.01
CA GLU A 86 -16.46 24.94 -1.46
C GLU A 86 -16.35 23.69 -2.33
N TRP A 87 -15.97 22.58 -1.70
CA TRP A 87 -15.67 21.31 -2.37
C TRP A 87 -16.52 20.18 -1.82
N THR A 88 -16.89 19.24 -2.68
CA THR A 88 -17.52 17.98 -2.29
C THR A 88 -16.62 16.83 -2.73
N ILE A 89 -16.34 15.91 -1.81
CA ILE A 89 -15.60 14.68 -2.12
C ILE A 89 -16.41 13.46 -1.67
N THR A 90 -16.60 12.52 -2.59
CA THR A 90 -17.35 11.27 -2.39
C THR A 90 -16.55 10.09 -2.92
N GLY A 91 -17.10 8.88 -2.80
CA GLY A 91 -16.54 7.68 -3.37
C GLY A 91 -17.59 6.58 -3.47
N SER A 92 -17.12 5.39 -3.86
CA SER A 92 -17.90 4.16 -3.86
C SER A 92 -18.61 3.89 -2.53
N GLU A 93 -19.66 3.07 -2.52
CA GLU A 93 -20.36 2.64 -1.29
C GLU A 93 -19.43 2.11 -0.21
N ARG A 94 -18.39 1.35 -0.60
CA ARG A 94 -17.37 0.88 0.35
C ARG A 94 -16.54 2.03 0.92
N MET A 95 -16.23 3.07 0.13
CA MET A 95 -15.50 4.25 0.62
C MET A 95 -16.30 4.99 1.69
N LYS A 96 -17.62 5.11 1.52
CA LYS A 96 -18.55 5.71 2.50
C LYS A 96 -18.66 4.92 3.81
N GLN A 97 -18.04 3.74 3.89
CA GLN A 97 -17.95 2.93 5.11
C GLN A 97 -16.55 2.92 5.72
N ARG A 98 -15.58 3.60 5.09
CA ARG A 98 -14.21 3.68 5.60
C ARG A 98 -14.05 4.92 6.48
N PRO A 99 -13.56 4.77 7.72
CA PRO A 99 -13.43 5.89 8.63
C PRO A 99 -12.52 6.98 8.03
N ILE A 100 -12.84 8.23 8.33
CA ILE A 100 -12.01 9.41 8.03
C ILE A 100 -12.03 10.45 9.15
N HIS A 101 -12.83 10.23 10.21
CA HIS A 101 -13.04 11.20 11.29
C HIS A 101 -11.76 11.78 11.88
N VAL A 102 -10.75 10.96 12.12
CA VAL A 102 -9.45 11.40 12.64
C VAL A 102 -8.86 12.56 11.83
N LEU A 103 -8.97 12.51 10.49
CA LEU A 103 -8.48 13.57 9.62
C LEU A 103 -9.41 14.80 9.65
N VAL A 104 -10.72 14.60 9.63
CA VAL A 104 -11.71 15.69 9.69
C VAL A 104 -11.57 16.49 10.98
N ASP A 105 -11.50 15.80 12.12
CA ASP A 105 -11.34 16.40 13.44
C ASP A 105 -10.01 17.17 13.54
N ALA A 106 -8.94 16.61 12.97
CA ALA A 106 -7.64 17.26 12.90
C ALA A 106 -7.70 18.56 12.08
N LEU A 107 -8.28 18.52 10.87
CA LEU A 107 -8.40 19.68 10.01
C LEU A 107 -9.25 20.79 10.66
N ASN A 108 -10.37 20.42 11.29
CA ASN A 108 -11.22 21.36 12.01
C ASN A 108 -10.50 22.00 13.21
N LYS A 109 -9.71 21.23 13.98
CA LYS A 109 -8.85 21.75 15.06
C LYS A 109 -7.76 22.70 14.57
N LEU A 110 -7.27 22.50 13.35
CA LEU A 110 -6.24 23.33 12.71
C LEU A 110 -6.81 24.58 12.02
N GLY A 111 -8.11 24.86 12.20
CA GLY A 111 -8.79 26.05 11.69
C GLY A 111 -9.51 25.86 10.35
N GLY A 112 -9.64 24.63 9.86
CA GLY A 112 -10.46 24.31 8.69
C GLY A 112 -11.94 24.14 9.04
N ARG A 113 -12.76 23.97 7.99
CA ARG A 113 -14.17 23.58 8.13
C ARG A 113 -14.50 22.46 7.15
N VAL A 114 -14.64 21.25 7.68
CA VAL A 114 -15.00 20.03 6.97
C VAL A 114 -16.22 19.40 7.66
N GLU A 115 -17.27 19.16 6.87
CA GLU A 115 -18.57 18.67 7.32
C GLU A 115 -18.88 17.32 6.65
N TYR A 116 -19.55 16.43 7.39
CA TYR A 116 -20.08 15.17 6.84
C TYR A 116 -21.41 15.45 6.13
N ILE A 117 -21.59 14.93 4.91
CA ILE A 117 -22.83 15.11 4.16
C ILE A 117 -23.88 14.06 4.53
N GLU A 118 -23.43 12.81 4.74
CA GLU A 118 -24.30 11.68 5.05
C GLU A 118 -24.09 11.22 6.50
N LYS A 119 -23.12 10.35 6.74
CA LYS A 119 -22.88 9.72 8.06
C LYS A 119 -21.67 10.35 8.75
N GLU A 120 -21.83 10.73 10.01
CA GLU A 120 -20.73 11.23 10.83
C GLU A 120 -19.57 10.23 10.89
N GLY A 121 -18.37 10.75 10.62
CA GLY A 121 -17.10 10.02 10.65
C GLY A 121 -16.71 9.31 9.36
N PHE A 122 -17.54 9.42 8.31
CA PHE A 122 -17.35 8.76 7.02
C PHE A 122 -17.63 9.72 5.84
N PRO A 123 -17.00 9.52 4.67
CA PRO A 123 -17.40 10.23 3.44
C PRO A 123 -18.87 9.96 3.08
N PRO A 124 -19.55 10.83 2.30
CA PRO A 124 -19.01 12.00 1.61
C PRO A 124 -18.78 13.22 2.52
N LEU A 125 -17.87 14.10 2.11
CA LEU A 125 -17.49 15.31 2.85
C LEU A 125 -17.78 16.57 2.03
N ARG A 126 -18.23 17.63 2.72
CA ARG A 126 -18.25 19.01 2.24
C ARG A 126 -17.09 19.77 2.90
N ILE A 127 -16.25 20.41 2.11
CA ILE A 127 -15.03 21.07 2.57
C ILE A 127 -15.11 22.55 2.18
N PHE A 128 -15.02 23.44 3.17
CA PHE A 128 -14.88 24.87 2.95
C PHE A 128 -13.40 25.21 3.10
N GLY A 129 -12.69 25.25 1.98
CA GLY A 129 -11.25 25.49 2.00
C GLY A 129 -10.94 26.94 2.32
N SER A 130 -9.95 27.13 3.21
CA SER A 130 -9.59 28.42 3.78
C SER A 130 -8.11 28.51 4.12
N ALA A 131 -7.66 29.67 4.59
CA ALA A 131 -6.42 29.71 5.38
C ALA A 131 -6.57 28.83 6.63
N LEU A 132 -5.51 28.10 6.98
CA LEU A 132 -5.47 27.21 8.12
C LEU A 132 -4.52 27.79 9.16
N SER A 133 -4.97 27.84 10.42
CA SER A 133 -4.18 28.38 11.53
C SER A 133 -2.92 27.55 11.81
N GLY A 134 -3.04 26.23 11.72
CA GLY A 134 -1.97 25.31 12.12
C GLY A 134 -1.73 25.30 13.63
N GLY A 135 -0.50 24.96 14.02
CA GLY A 135 -0.06 24.89 15.42
C GLY A 135 0.09 23.46 15.93
N SER A 136 -0.17 23.26 17.22
CA SER A 136 0.02 21.96 17.88
C SER A 136 -1.20 21.06 17.72
N LEU A 137 -0.96 19.81 17.34
CA LEU A 137 -1.99 18.77 17.25
C LEU A 137 -1.44 17.47 17.82
N GLU A 138 -2.28 16.74 18.55
CA GLU A 138 -1.99 15.38 19.01
C GLU A 138 -2.88 14.39 18.25
N LEU A 139 -2.27 13.30 17.77
CA LEU A 139 -2.97 12.18 17.15
C LEU A 139 -2.49 10.85 17.77
N PRO A 140 -3.36 9.83 17.87
CA PRO A 140 -2.90 8.50 18.22
C PRO A 140 -1.91 7.97 17.19
N GLY A 141 -0.85 7.29 17.64
CA GLY A 141 0.23 6.79 16.79
C GLY A 141 -0.14 5.57 15.95
N ASP A 142 -1.22 4.88 16.31
CA ASP A 142 -1.74 3.70 15.63
C ASP A 142 -2.76 4.01 14.52
N VAL A 143 -3.07 5.30 14.30
CA VAL A 143 -3.94 5.73 13.20
C VAL A 143 -3.27 5.52 11.84
N SER A 144 -4.08 5.56 10.78
CA SER A 144 -3.56 5.44 9.42
C SER A 144 -2.49 6.49 9.11
N SER A 145 -1.32 6.03 8.65
CA SER A 145 -0.23 6.89 8.18
C SER A 145 -0.64 7.83 7.04
N GLN A 146 -1.76 7.55 6.36
CA GLN A 146 -2.35 8.43 5.35
C GLN A 146 -2.86 9.75 5.96
N TYR A 147 -3.45 9.72 7.16
CA TYR A 147 -3.91 10.95 7.84
C TYR A 147 -2.71 11.81 8.23
N VAL A 148 -1.71 11.19 8.87
CA VAL A 148 -0.46 11.86 9.24
C VAL A 148 0.22 12.45 8.00
N SER A 149 0.36 11.68 6.93
CA SER A 149 1.01 12.16 5.70
C SER A 149 0.24 13.30 5.04
N ALA A 150 -1.09 13.26 5.03
CA ALA A 150 -1.93 14.32 4.47
C ALA A 150 -1.71 15.64 5.22
N LEU A 151 -1.75 15.60 6.55
CA LEU A 151 -1.52 16.77 7.41
C LEU A 151 -0.10 17.32 7.26
N LEU A 152 0.91 16.45 7.23
CA LEU A 152 2.31 16.87 7.06
C LEU A 152 2.51 17.63 5.75
N MET A 153 1.95 17.15 4.63
CA MET A 153 2.13 17.79 3.32
C MET A 153 1.48 19.18 3.23
N ILE A 154 0.37 19.44 3.91
CA ILE A 154 -0.26 20.77 3.92
C ILE A 154 0.32 21.68 5.02
N GLY A 155 1.03 21.11 6.00
CA GLY A 155 1.61 21.81 7.14
C GLY A 155 2.40 23.08 6.83
N PRO A 156 3.20 23.15 5.75
CA PRO A 156 3.94 24.38 5.42
C PRO A 156 3.02 25.56 5.13
N TYR A 157 1.83 25.34 4.59
CA TYR A 157 0.90 26.40 4.19
C TYR A 157 -0.05 26.85 5.30
N MET A 158 0.18 26.39 6.54
CA MET A 158 -0.51 26.86 7.73
C MET A 158 0.24 28.03 8.36
N ASP A 159 -0.47 28.99 8.92
CA ASP A 159 0.13 30.24 9.44
C ASP A 159 1.20 29.98 10.50
N LYS A 160 0.98 28.98 11.37
CA LYS A 160 1.91 28.59 12.45
C LYS A 160 2.75 27.35 12.11
N GLY A 161 2.69 26.86 10.88
CA GLY A 161 3.19 25.52 10.54
C GLY A 161 2.40 24.43 11.27
N LEU A 162 3.01 23.26 11.47
CA LEU A 162 2.39 22.13 12.17
C LEU A 162 3.37 21.49 13.14
N SER A 163 2.97 21.35 14.41
CA SER A 163 3.65 20.54 15.42
C SER A 163 2.77 19.34 15.76
N LEU A 164 3.07 18.19 15.17
CA LEU A 164 2.25 16.98 15.28
C LEU A 164 2.88 15.98 16.25
N SER A 165 2.26 15.76 17.41
CA SER A 165 2.67 14.75 18.38
C SER A 165 1.87 13.46 18.20
N LEU A 166 2.58 12.33 18.06
CA LEU A 166 1.98 11.01 17.91
C LEU A 166 2.03 10.25 19.25
N THR A 167 0.88 9.99 19.86
CA THR A 167 0.81 9.33 21.17
C THR A 167 0.87 7.81 21.03
N GLY A 168 1.41 7.11 22.04
CA GLY A 168 1.53 5.65 22.00
C GLY A 168 2.49 5.12 20.93
N SER A 169 2.23 3.90 20.44
CA SER A 169 3.05 3.23 19.43
C SER A 169 2.75 3.74 18.03
N ILE A 170 3.76 4.31 17.37
CA ILE A 170 3.63 4.77 15.97
C ILE A 170 3.69 3.57 15.02
N THR A 171 2.69 3.45 14.17
CA THR A 171 2.57 2.38 13.17
C THR A 171 2.84 2.95 11.78
N SER A 172 3.28 2.10 10.84
CA SER A 172 3.59 2.52 9.47
C SER A 172 4.61 3.67 9.39
N ARG A 173 5.64 3.64 10.26
CA ARG A 173 6.68 4.70 10.35
C ARG A 173 7.37 4.98 9.01
N PRO A 174 7.62 3.98 8.13
CA PRO A 174 8.24 4.24 6.85
C PRO A 174 7.41 5.12 5.92
N TYR A 175 6.07 5.08 6.01
CA TYR A 175 5.21 5.96 5.20
C TYR A 175 5.30 7.42 5.64
N ILE A 176 5.49 7.66 6.94
CA ILE A 176 5.78 9.00 7.47
C ILE A 176 7.16 9.44 6.98
N HIS A 177 8.18 8.58 7.13
CA HIS A 177 9.53 8.87 6.66
C HIS A 177 9.58 9.20 5.17
N LEU A 178 8.87 8.43 4.34
CA LEU A 178 8.73 8.69 2.91
C LEU A 178 8.15 10.08 2.65
N THR A 179 7.06 10.45 3.34
CA THR A 179 6.48 11.80 3.23
C THR A 179 7.51 12.87 3.56
N LEU A 180 8.22 12.74 4.68
CA LEU A 180 9.24 13.72 5.09
C LEU A 180 10.36 13.85 4.07
N LYS A 181 10.81 12.74 3.47
CA LYS A 181 11.86 12.77 2.45
C LYS A 181 11.40 13.42 1.15
N LEU A 182 10.16 13.18 0.74
CA LEU A 182 9.58 13.86 -0.43
C LEU A 182 9.36 15.35 -0.15
N MET A 183 8.94 15.74 1.06
CA MET A 183 8.85 17.15 1.45
C MET A 183 10.23 17.84 1.46
N GLU A 184 11.25 17.16 1.96
CA GLU A 184 12.64 17.64 1.95
C GLU A 184 13.15 17.86 0.52
N MET A 185 12.78 16.96 -0.41
CA MET A 185 13.09 17.12 -1.83
C MET A 185 12.46 18.39 -2.42
N TYR A 186 11.28 18.81 -1.97
CA TYR A 186 10.63 20.07 -2.36
C TYR A 186 11.06 21.27 -1.48
N GLY A 187 12.16 21.16 -0.74
CA GLY A 187 12.77 22.26 0.02
C GLY A 187 12.24 22.46 1.44
N VAL A 188 11.31 21.63 1.92
CA VAL A 188 10.79 21.72 3.29
C VAL A 188 11.43 20.66 4.17
N LYS A 189 12.35 21.09 5.03
CA LYS A 189 13.00 20.22 6.00
C LYS A 189 12.24 20.22 7.32
N CYS A 190 11.57 19.11 7.61
CA CYS A 190 10.93 18.89 8.91
C CYS A 190 11.95 18.46 9.97
N SER A 191 11.69 18.79 11.22
CA SER A 191 12.42 18.22 12.35
C SER A 191 11.56 17.18 13.06
N ARG A 192 12.22 16.21 13.69
CA ARG A 192 11.56 15.20 14.51
C ARG A 192 12.28 15.09 15.83
N LYS A 193 11.53 15.23 16.92
CA LYS A 193 12.01 15.02 18.29
C LYS A 193 11.03 14.08 18.97
N ASP A 194 11.53 12.92 19.41
CA ASP A 194 10.71 11.85 19.96
C ASP A 194 9.57 11.46 19.00
N ASN A 195 8.32 11.53 19.48
CA ASN A 195 7.13 11.31 18.67
C ASN A 195 6.51 12.59 18.09
N THR A 196 7.18 13.73 18.22
CA THR A 196 6.73 15.00 17.65
C THR A 196 7.44 15.31 16.35
N ILE A 197 6.67 15.62 15.32
CA ILE A 197 7.14 16.07 14.01
C ILE A 197 6.78 17.54 13.87
N VAL A 198 7.79 18.38 13.60
CA VAL A 198 7.59 19.81 13.38
C VAL A 198 7.81 20.13 11.90
N VAL A 199 6.75 20.64 11.29
CA VAL A 199 6.73 21.16 9.92
C VAL A 199 6.74 22.69 9.99
N PRO A 200 7.78 23.36 9.49
CA PRO A 200 7.84 24.81 9.51
C PRO A 200 6.81 25.42 8.56
N ALA A 201 6.26 26.58 8.91
CA ALA A 201 5.51 27.41 7.97
C ALA A 201 6.41 27.84 6.79
N GLY A 202 5.83 27.95 5.60
CA GLY A 202 6.53 28.30 4.37
C GLY A 202 5.79 27.78 3.14
N GLY A 203 6.56 27.38 2.13
CA GLY A 203 6.02 26.81 0.90
C GLY A 203 7.02 25.83 0.28
N TYR A 204 6.55 25.10 -0.72
CA TYR A 204 7.41 24.19 -1.47
C TYR A 204 8.07 24.89 -2.66
N SER A 205 9.27 24.42 -2.99
CA SER A 205 9.95 24.75 -4.25
C SER A 205 9.66 23.66 -5.29
N PRO A 206 9.36 24.02 -6.54
CA PRO A 206 9.04 23.05 -7.58
C PRO A 206 10.27 22.25 -8.01
N VAL A 207 10.11 20.94 -8.15
CA VAL A 207 11.20 20.02 -8.51
C VAL A 207 10.76 19.05 -9.59
N ALA A 208 11.62 18.82 -10.58
CA ALA A 208 11.44 17.75 -11.55
C ALA A 208 11.59 16.39 -10.85
N ALA A 209 10.48 15.67 -10.69
CA ALA A 209 10.44 14.40 -9.97
C ALA A 209 10.20 13.21 -10.92
N LYS A 210 10.74 12.05 -10.53
CA LYS A 210 10.48 10.76 -11.18
C LYS A 210 10.13 9.74 -10.11
N VAL A 211 9.10 8.93 -10.34
CA VAL A 211 8.69 7.89 -9.42
C VAL A 211 9.49 6.59 -9.69
N GLU A 212 9.99 5.96 -8.63
CA GLU A 212 10.56 4.61 -8.69
C GLU A 212 9.47 3.52 -8.73
N ALA A 213 9.85 2.28 -9.03
CA ALA A 213 8.90 1.16 -9.01
C ALA A 213 8.42 0.82 -7.60
N ASP A 214 7.28 0.15 -7.53
CA ASP A 214 6.58 -0.19 -6.29
C ASP A 214 7.20 -1.43 -5.61
N TRP A 215 7.73 -1.24 -4.40
CA TRP A 215 8.32 -2.34 -3.61
C TRP A 215 7.28 -3.28 -3.01
N SER A 216 6.03 -2.82 -2.81
CA SER A 216 4.95 -3.73 -2.43
C SER A 216 4.58 -4.63 -3.61
N ALA A 217 4.56 -4.12 -4.84
CA ALA A 217 4.32 -4.94 -6.03
C ALA A 217 5.47 -5.93 -6.30
N ALA A 218 6.69 -5.57 -5.91
CA ALA A 218 7.83 -6.48 -5.99
C ALA A 218 7.63 -7.74 -5.13
N SER A 219 6.92 -7.66 -4.00
CA SER A 219 6.78 -8.77 -3.05
C SER A 219 6.18 -10.03 -3.67
N TYR A 220 5.24 -9.88 -4.61
CA TYR A 220 4.63 -11.01 -5.32
C TYR A 220 5.64 -11.78 -6.19
N TRP A 221 6.69 -11.09 -6.67
CA TRP A 221 7.78 -11.71 -7.43
C TRP A 221 8.82 -12.37 -6.52
N PHE A 222 9.05 -11.81 -5.33
CA PHE A 222 9.83 -12.49 -4.29
C PHE A 222 9.14 -13.80 -3.88
N GLU A 223 7.83 -13.76 -3.63
CA GLU A 223 6.99 -14.92 -3.35
C GLU A 223 7.03 -15.95 -4.49
N LEU A 224 6.81 -15.51 -5.74
CA LEU A 224 6.87 -16.37 -6.91
C LEU A 224 8.22 -17.08 -7.03
N VAL A 225 9.34 -16.38 -6.82
CA VAL A 225 10.67 -16.99 -6.83
C VAL A 225 10.85 -17.98 -5.68
N ALA A 226 10.40 -17.63 -4.46
CA ALA A 226 10.47 -18.53 -3.30
C ALA A 226 9.72 -19.84 -3.55
N LEU A 227 8.54 -19.77 -4.16
CA LEU A 227 7.68 -20.94 -4.42
C LEU A 227 8.15 -21.80 -5.60
N SER A 228 8.92 -21.25 -6.54
CA SER A 228 9.32 -21.91 -7.79
C SER A 228 10.47 -22.91 -7.68
N GLY A 229 11.05 -23.08 -6.50
CA GLY A 229 12.13 -24.05 -6.25
C GLY A 229 13.53 -23.54 -6.62
N LYS A 230 14.54 -24.35 -6.27
CA LYS A 230 15.96 -23.95 -6.30
C LYS A 230 16.42 -23.49 -7.68
N ALA A 231 17.20 -22.40 -7.72
CA ALA A 231 17.74 -21.76 -8.92
C ALA A 231 16.71 -21.07 -9.84
N ALA A 232 15.43 -21.00 -9.46
CA ALA A 232 14.48 -20.08 -10.10
C ALA A 232 15.00 -18.63 -9.99
N SER A 233 14.83 -17.84 -11.05
CA SER A 233 15.32 -16.46 -11.09
C SER A 233 14.46 -15.55 -11.94
N VAL A 234 14.26 -14.32 -11.46
CA VAL A 234 13.52 -13.23 -12.10
C VAL A 234 14.33 -11.95 -11.98
N VAL A 235 14.27 -11.09 -12.99
CA VAL A 235 14.85 -9.74 -12.92
C VAL A 235 13.74 -8.71 -12.78
N LEU A 236 13.82 -7.87 -11.74
CA LEU A 236 12.89 -6.77 -11.48
C LEU A 236 13.49 -5.44 -11.90
N LYS A 237 12.81 -4.70 -12.78
CA LYS A 237 13.22 -3.39 -13.28
C LYS A 237 12.50 -2.25 -12.55
N GLY A 238 13.21 -1.13 -12.42
CA GLY A 238 12.64 0.15 -11.96
C GLY A 238 12.72 0.38 -10.45
N LEU A 239 13.15 -0.59 -9.66
CA LEU A 239 13.40 -0.43 -8.22
C LEU A 239 14.71 0.31 -8.00
N GLU A 240 14.73 1.27 -7.09
CA GLU A 240 15.98 1.89 -6.64
C GLU A 240 16.60 1.08 -5.51
N ARG A 241 17.92 0.96 -5.54
CA ARG A 241 18.68 0.25 -4.49
C ARG A 241 18.53 0.93 -3.12
N TYR A 242 18.46 2.25 -3.12
CA TYR A 242 18.34 3.07 -1.90
C TYR A 242 16.96 3.74 -1.88
N SER A 243 15.92 2.91 -1.80
CA SER A 243 14.53 3.35 -1.76
C SER A 243 14.13 3.85 -0.36
N TRP A 244 13.24 4.83 -0.33
CA TRP A 244 12.58 5.30 0.90
C TRP A 244 11.27 4.56 1.19
N GLN A 245 10.86 3.64 0.33
CA GLN A 245 9.69 2.80 0.57
C GLN A 245 10.01 1.79 1.68
N GLY A 246 9.20 1.74 2.74
CA GLY A 246 9.38 0.78 3.84
C GLY A 246 9.38 -0.67 3.38
N ASP A 247 8.59 -0.94 2.34
CA ASP A 247 8.43 -2.27 1.75
C ASP A 247 9.70 -2.75 1.03
N ALA A 248 10.72 -1.91 0.81
CA ALA A 248 12.05 -2.36 0.36
C ALA A 248 12.69 -3.37 1.32
N ALA A 249 12.24 -3.41 2.58
CA ALA A 249 12.60 -4.44 3.55
C ALA A 249 12.30 -5.87 3.06
N VAL A 250 11.37 -6.04 2.11
CA VAL A 250 11.03 -7.33 1.49
C VAL A 250 12.28 -8.08 1.03
N ALA A 251 13.29 -7.38 0.51
CA ALA A 251 14.52 -7.97 0.01
C ALA A 251 15.28 -8.76 1.09
N GLY A 252 15.42 -8.18 2.29
CA GLY A 252 16.07 -8.85 3.42
C GLY A 252 15.16 -9.85 4.13
N LEU A 253 13.85 -9.58 4.19
CA LEU A 253 12.90 -10.48 4.85
C LEU A 253 12.76 -11.81 4.11
N PHE A 254 12.77 -11.80 2.77
CA PHE A 254 12.70 -13.00 1.94
C PHE A 254 14.00 -13.80 1.84
N GLU A 255 15.14 -13.29 2.32
CA GLU A 255 16.35 -14.11 2.47
C GLU A 255 16.09 -15.32 3.38
N ARG A 256 15.26 -15.13 4.43
CA ARG A 256 14.81 -16.19 5.34
C ARG A 256 13.88 -17.21 4.69
N LEU A 257 13.28 -16.85 3.55
CA LEU A 257 12.39 -17.69 2.75
C LEU A 257 13.07 -18.12 1.44
N GLY A 258 14.41 -18.11 1.42
CA GLY A 258 15.19 -18.70 0.35
C GLY A 258 15.32 -17.85 -0.90
N VAL A 259 15.15 -16.52 -0.83
CA VAL A 259 15.37 -15.64 -1.97
C VAL A 259 16.52 -14.69 -1.70
N LYS A 260 17.58 -14.80 -2.49
CA LYS A 260 18.70 -13.86 -2.50
C LYS A 260 18.49 -12.79 -3.55
N THR A 261 18.90 -11.56 -3.24
CA THR A 261 18.89 -10.45 -4.20
C THR A 261 20.30 -10.05 -4.63
N SER A 262 20.45 -9.61 -5.87
CA SER A 262 21.66 -8.96 -6.35
C SER A 262 21.35 -7.83 -7.32
N ALA A 263 21.98 -6.68 -7.13
CA ALA A 263 21.79 -5.53 -8.01
C ALA A 263 22.61 -5.73 -9.31
N SER A 264 22.00 -5.38 -10.44
CA SER A 264 22.66 -5.42 -11.76
C SER A 264 22.25 -4.22 -12.61
N LYS A 265 22.95 -4.01 -13.74
CA LYS A 265 22.55 -3.00 -14.74
C LYS A 265 21.15 -3.25 -15.33
N LYS A 266 20.65 -4.49 -15.26
CA LYS A 266 19.33 -4.88 -15.77
C LYS A 266 18.20 -4.68 -14.75
N GLY A 267 18.53 -4.39 -13.49
CA GLY A 267 17.59 -4.36 -12.38
C GLY A 267 18.03 -5.27 -11.22
N LEU A 268 17.11 -5.50 -10.28
CA LEU A 268 17.30 -6.38 -9.13
C LEU A 268 17.05 -7.83 -9.54
N ILE A 269 18.07 -8.68 -9.44
CA ILE A 269 17.97 -10.10 -9.75
C ILE A 269 17.57 -10.83 -8.46
N LEU A 270 16.48 -11.59 -8.54
CA LEU A 270 16.02 -12.51 -7.50
C LEU A 270 16.48 -13.92 -7.86
N THR A 271 16.97 -14.67 -6.87
CA THR A 271 17.37 -16.07 -7.06
C THR A 271 16.94 -16.92 -5.88
N ASN A 272 16.27 -18.03 -6.15
CA ASN A 272 15.91 -19.00 -5.12
C ASN A 272 17.14 -19.83 -4.69
N THR A 273 17.51 -19.76 -3.41
CA THR A 273 18.61 -20.51 -2.80
C THR A 273 18.18 -21.89 -2.31
N GLY A 274 16.90 -22.07 -2.00
CA GLY A 274 16.31 -23.25 -1.37
C GLY A 274 16.50 -23.32 0.15
N GLU A 275 17.09 -22.29 0.75
CA GLU A 275 17.38 -22.23 2.18
C GLU A 275 16.22 -21.57 2.91
N LEU A 276 15.48 -22.35 3.72
CA LEU A 276 14.32 -21.89 4.46
C LEU A 276 14.60 -21.90 5.96
N VAL A 277 14.09 -20.90 6.67
CA VAL A 277 14.00 -20.97 8.13
C VAL A 277 12.96 -22.01 8.56
N SER A 278 13.15 -22.59 9.75
CA SER A 278 12.19 -23.53 10.33
C SER A 278 10.92 -22.85 10.85
N HIS A 279 10.99 -21.55 11.17
CA HIS A 279 9.88 -20.75 11.64
C HIS A 279 10.08 -19.28 11.24
N PHE A 280 9.01 -18.62 10.81
CA PHE A 280 9.04 -17.20 10.44
C PHE A 280 8.26 -16.35 11.45
N SER A 281 8.96 -15.46 12.16
CA SER A 281 8.33 -14.46 13.03
C SER A 281 8.71 -13.06 12.58
N HIS A 282 7.72 -12.17 12.49
CA HIS A 282 7.94 -10.78 12.12
C HIS A 282 6.78 -9.86 12.54
N ASP A 283 7.14 -8.66 12.99
CA ASP A 283 6.19 -7.57 13.23
C ASP A 283 6.08 -6.72 11.95
N PHE A 284 4.88 -6.69 11.36
CA PHE A 284 4.59 -5.95 10.14
C PHE A 284 4.07 -4.54 10.38
N SER A 285 4.20 -3.97 11.59
CA SER A 285 3.75 -2.61 11.89
C SER A 285 4.35 -1.57 10.93
N ASP A 286 5.58 -1.78 10.46
CA ASP A 286 6.27 -0.89 9.52
C ASP A 286 6.07 -1.26 8.04
N GLN A 287 5.66 -2.49 7.73
CA GLN A 287 5.38 -2.98 6.37
C GLN A 287 4.03 -3.73 6.29
N PRO A 288 2.90 -3.13 6.72
CA PRO A 288 1.64 -3.85 6.85
C PRO A 288 1.13 -4.39 5.51
N ASP A 289 1.52 -3.74 4.42
CA ASP A 289 1.12 -4.07 3.06
C ASP A 289 1.85 -5.31 2.49
N LEU A 290 2.88 -5.83 3.19
CA LEU A 290 3.58 -7.08 2.86
C LEU A 290 2.99 -8.31 3.56
N ALA A 291 2.17 -8.14 4.61
CA ALA A 291 1.76 -9.23 5.49
C ALA A 291 1.03 -10.37 4.75
N GLN A 292 0.18 -10.05 3.77
CA GLN A 292 -0.56 -11.06 2.99
C GLN A 292 0.38 -11.92 2.14
N THR A 293 1.35 -11.31 1.46
CA THR A 293 2.40 -12.02 0.71
C THR A 293 3.15 -12.99 1.64
N PHE A 294 3.56 -12.53 2.82
CA PHE A 294 4.31 -13.40 3.74
C PHE A 294 3.47 -14.52 4.34
N ALA A 295 2.20 -14.27 4.71
CA ALA A 295 1.32 -15.32 5.21
C ALA A 295 1.12 -16.43 4.18
N VAL A 296 0.86 -16.06 2.91
CA VAL A 296 0.68 -17.02 1.82
C VAL A 296 2.00 -17.73 1.50
N SER A 297 3.10 -17.00 1.33
CA SER A 297 4.43 -17.57 1.08
C SER A 297 4.81 -18.61 2.15
N CYS A 298 4.71 -18.26 3.43
CA CYS A 298 5.06 -19.17 4.52
C CYS A 298 4.17 -20.43 4.53
N ALA A 299 2.86 -20.29 4.35
CA ALA A 299 1.93 -21.42 4.28
C ALA A 299 2.31 -22.40 3.15
N PHE A 300 2.49 -21.89 1.93
CA PHE A 300 2.80 -22.72 0.76
C PHE A 300 4.26 -23.20 0.70
N LEU A 301 5.17 -22.57 1.45
CA LEU A 301 6.53 -23.10 1.69
C LEU A 301 6.58 -24.15 2.80
N GLY A 302 5.50 -24.32 3.58
CA GLY A 302 5.49 -25.21 4.73
C GLY A 302 6.29 -24.68 5.92
N VAL A 303 6.42 -23.35 6.04
CA VAL A 303 7.13 -22.67 7.14
C VAL A 303 6.10 -22.16 8.14
N PRO A 304 5.99 -22.74 9.35
CA PRO A 304 5.17 -22.20 10.42
C PRO A 304 5.52 -20.74 10.71
N PHE A 305 4.54 -19.93 11.09
CA PHE A 305 4.77 -18.49 11.27
C PHE A 305 3.99 -17.85 12.41
N ASN A 306 4.49 -16.70 12.85
CA ASN A 306 3.81 -15.76 13.76
C ASN A 306 4.00 -14.32 13.25
N LEU A 307 2.93 -13.73 12.74
CA LEU A 307 2.93 -12.36 12.24
C LEU A 307 2.20 -11.47 13.24
N SER A 308 2.83 -10.37 13.66
CA SER A 308 2.24 -9.36 14.55
C SER A 308 2.18 -7.98 13.88
N GLY A 309 1.63 -6.98 14.57
CA GLY A 309 1.57 -5.61 14.05
C GLY A 309 0.50 -5.39 12.98
N LEU A 310 -0.51 -6.27 12.92
CA LEU A 310 -1.50 -6.30 11.84
C LEU A 310 -2.76 -5.48 12.11
N HIS A 311 -2.86 -4.72 13.20
CA HIS A 311 -4.06 -3.98 13.59
C HIS A 311 -4.63 -3.09 12.46
N THR A 312 -3.78 -2.49 11.62
CA THR A 312 -4.25 -1.65 10.50
C THR A 312 -4.96 -2.43 9.39
N LEU A 313 -4.75 -3.75 9.27
CA LEU A 313 -5.25 -4.58 8.17
C LEU A 313 -6.78 -4.71 8.16
N LYS A 314 -7.44 -4.56 9.31
CA LYS A 314 -8.89 -4.72 9.46
C LYS A 314 -9.69 -3.61 8.78
N ILE A 315 -9.12 -2.41 8.66
CA ILE A 315 -9.78 -1.20 8.16
C ILE A 315 -9.32 -0.78 6.76
N LYS A 316 -8.65 -1.70 6.04
CA LYS A 316 -8.16 -1.52 4.67
C LYS A 316 -9.32 -1.73 3.68
N GLU A 317 -9.03 -2.22 2.48
CA GLU A 317 -10.02 -2.56 1.46
C GLU A 317 -11.08 -3.55 1.99
N THR A 318 -10.59 -4.61 2.61
CA THR A 318 -11.34 -5.64 3.34
C THR A 318 -10.75 -5.82 4.74
N ASP A 319 -11.38 -6.64 5.58
CA ASP A 319 -10.72 -7.19 6.76
C ASP A 319 -9.73 -8.27 6.29
N ARG A 320 -8.48 -7.87 6.07
CA ARG A 320 -7.45 -8.75 5.49
C ARG A 320 -7.05 -9.89 6.42
N ILE A 321 -7.21 -9.74 7.74
CA ILE A 321 -6.94 -10.82 8.70
C ILE A 321 -7.98 -11.92 8.49
N SER A 322 -9.26 -11.55 8.52
CA SER A 322 -10.36 -12.49 8.29
C SER A 322 -10.29 -13.13 6.91
N ALA A 323 -9.98 -12.33 5.87
CA ALA A 323 -9.82 -12.84 4.51
C ALA A 323 -8.68 -13.86 4.41
N LEU A 324 -7.51 -13.61 5.01
CA LEU A 324 -6.42 -14.58 5.03
C LEU A 324 -6.80 -15.88 5.74
N VAL A 325 -7.45 -15.80 6.92
CA VAL A 325 -7.93 -16.97 7.66
C VAL A 325 -8.86 -17.82 6.80
N ASN A 326 -9.86 -17.18 6.18
CA ASN A 326 -10.84 -17.89 5.37
C ASN A 326 -10.22 -18.51 4.12
N GLU A 327 -9.43 -17.72 3.36
CA GLU A 327 -8.92 -18.15 2.07
C GLU A 327 -7.80 -19.19 2.21
N LEU A 328 -6.84 -19.04 3.15
CA LEU A 328 -5.83 -20.07 3.42
C LEU A 328 -6.45 -21.35 3.99
N GLY A 329 -7.55 -21.24 4.74
CA GLY A 329 -8.34 -22.38 5.20
C GLY A 329 -8.88 -23.25 4.07
N LYS A 330 -9.28 -22.67 2.93
CA LYS A 330 -9.72 -23.44 1.73
C LYS A 330 -8.62 -24.35 1.19
N PHE A 331 -7.35 -23.95 1.34
CA PHE A 331 -6.17 -24.73 0.96
C PHE A 331 -5.69 -25.68 2.06
N GLY A 332 -6.42 -25.80 3.18
CA GLY A 332 -6.10 -26.70 4.28
C GLY A 332 -5.14 -26.11 5.34
N PHE A 333 -4.86 -24.79 5.30
CA PHE A 333 -4.01 -24.15 6.30
C PHE A 333 -4.88 -23.50 7.40
N ARG A 334 -4.86 -24.08 8.60
CA ARG A 334 -5.65 -23.59 9.74
C ARG A 334 -4.90 -22.53 10.53
N LEU A 335 -5.31 -21.27 10.35
CA LEU A 335 -4.71 -20.12 11.02
C LEU A 335 -5.36 -19.84 12.38
N GLU A 336 -4.54 -19.46 13.34
CA GLU A 336 -4.97 -18.86 14.62
C GLU A 336 -4.83 -17.34 14.55
N THR A 337 -5.78 -16.62 15.15
CA THR A 337 -5.73 -15.16 15.30
C THR A 337 -6.47 -14.72 16.55
N ASN A 338 -5.98 -13.66 17.18
CA ASN A 338 -6.69 -12.91 18.22
C ASN A 338 -7.77 -11.98 17.63
N ASN A 339 -7.92 -11.95 16.30
CA ASN A 339 -8.83 -11.09 15.55
C ASN A 339 -8.59 -9.59 15.80
N ILE A 340 -7.37 -9.21 16.17
CA ILE A 340 -6.96 -7.83 16.42
C ILE A 340 -5.77 -7.51 15.51
N ASP A 341 -4.63 -8.17 15.70
CA ASP A 341 -3.36 -7.73 15.12
C ASP A 341 -2.35 -8.85 14.85
N ASN A 342 -2.77 -10.12 14.88
CA ASN A 342 -1.88 -11.23 14.61
C ASN A 342 -2.45 -12.29 13.66
N LEU A 343 -1.55 -13.08 13.09
CA LEU A 343 -1.83 -14.33 12.37
C LEU A 343 -0.75 -15.36 12.73
N ILE A 344 -1.16 -16.55 13.13
CA ILE A 344 -0.27 -17.63 13.53
C ILE A 344 -0.65 -18.89 12.75
N TRP A 345 0.34 -19.60 12.23
CA TRP A 345 0.18 -20.95 11.71
C TRP A 345 1.25 -21.87 12.30
N ARG A 346 0.84 -22.99 12.89
CA ARG A 346 1.74 -23.92 13.60
C ARG A 346 2.25 -25.08 12.74
N GLY A 347 1.91 -25.10 11.45
CA GLY A 347 2.25 -26.20 10.54
C GLY A 347 1.14 -27.25 10.39
N GLU A 348 0.02 -27.08 11.10
CA GLU A 348 -1.14 -27.98 11.02
C GLU A 348 -1.78 -27.89 9.63
N LYS A 349 -2.00 -29.04 9.00
CA LYS A 349 -2.69 -29.16 7.71
C LYS A 349 -3.95 -30.00 7.84
N GLU A 350 -5.02 -29.50 7.26
CA GLU A 350 -6.27 -30.23 7.05
C GLU A 350 -6.44 -30.54 5.56
N ALA A 351 -7.46 -31.32 5.21
CA ALA A 351 -7.78 -31.58 3.82
C ALA A 351 -8.21 -30.28 3.13
N ALA A 352 -7.52 -29.90 2.06
CA ALA A 352 -7.93 -28.81 1.20
C ALA A 352 -9.29 -29.11 0.53
N LEU A 353 -10.04 -28.06 0.17
CA LEU A 353 -11.25 -28.23 -0.61
C LEU A 353 -10.92 -28.80 -2.00
N PRO A 354 -11.78 -29.67 -2.57
CA PRO A 354 -11.50 -30.32 -3.85
C PRO A 354 -11.43 -29.34 -5.03
N ASP A 355 -12.29 -28.31 -5.01
CA ASP A 355 -12.34 -27.22 -5.97
C ASP A 355 -12.28 -25.90 -5.20
N ILE A 356 -11.31 -25.05 -5.54
CA ILE A 356 -11.06 -23.80 -4.83
C ILE A 356 -11.33 -22.61 -5.74
N GLU A 357 -12.23 -21.75 -5.30
CA GLU A 357 -12.35 -20.38 -5.78
C GLU A 357 -11.95 -19.41 -4.66
N LEU A 358 -10.90 -18.64 -4.93
CA LEU A 358 -10.38 -17.60 -4.06
C LEU A 358 -11.24 -16.34 -4.20
N ALA A 359 -11.88 -15.94 -3.10
CA ALA A 359 -12.55 -14.65 -3.04
C ALA A 359 -11.52 -13.54 -2.79
N THR A 360 -11.56 -12.47 -3.60
CA THR A 360 -10.62 -11.35 -3.46
C THR A 360 -11.13 -10.26 -2.52
N TYR A 361 -12.43 -10.26 -2.18
CA TYR A 361 -13.06 -9.24 -1.34
C TYR A 361 -12.83 -7.81 -1.86
N LYS A 362 -12.72 -7.65 -3.18
CA LYS A 362 -12.35 -6.39 -3.85
C LYS A 362 -10.98 -5.84 -3.44
N ASP A 363 -10.09 -6.71 -2.98
CA ASP A 363 -8.73 -6.38 -2.53
C ASP A 363 -7.68 -6.95 -3.49
N HIS A 364 -6.99 -6.06 -4.19
CA HIS A 364 -5.89 -6.38 -5.09
C HIS A 364 -4.81 -7.25 -4.44
N ARG A 365 -4.52 -7.05 -3.16
CA ARG A 365 -3.46 -7.79 -2.47
C ARG A 365 -3.84 -9.25 -2.22
N MET A 366 -5.13 -9.55 -2.05
CA MET A 366 -5.60 -10.94 -1.94
C MET A 366 -5.40 -11.68 -3.25
N ALA A 367 -5.77 -11.08 -4.38
CA ALA A 367 -5.56 -11.68 -5.70
C ALA A 367 -4.08 -11.95 -5.98
N MET A 368 -3.23 -10.94 -5.78
CA MET A 368 -1.81 -11.02 -6.14
C MET A 368 -0.96 -11.88 -5.20
N ALA A 369 -1.31 -11.95 -3.90
CA ALA A 369 -0.60 -12.82 -2.95
C ALA A 369 -0.87 -14.31 -3.22
N PHE A 370 -2.11 -14.66 -3.58
CA PHE A 370 -2.46 -16.06 -3.82
C PHE A 370 -2.11 -16.55 -5.22
N ALA A 371 -2.04 -15.69 -6.24
CA ALA A 371 -1.74 -16.14 -7.61
C ALA A 371 -0.44 -16.98 -7.73
N PRO A 372 0.70 -16.61 -7.09
CA PRO A 372 1.89 -17.44 -7.06
C PRO A 372 1.72 -18.82 -6.40
N ALA A 373 0.73 -18.99 -5.51
CA ALA A 373 0.49 -20.25 -4.82
C ALA A 373 0.16 -21.42 -5.76
N ALA A 374 -0.28 -21.13 -6.99
CA ALA A 374 -0.49 -22.15 -8.02
C ALA A 374 0.78 -23.00 -8.29
N LEU A 375 1.98 -22.47 -8.02
CA LEU A 375 3.26 -23.20 -8.16
C LEU A 375 3.40 -24.37 -7.18
N LYS A 376 2.59 -24.42 -6.13
CA LYS A 376 2.60 -25.46 -5.09
C LYS A 376 1.38 -26.36 -5.11
N LEU A 377 0.53 -26.22 -6.12
CA LEU A 377 -0.71 -26.96 -6.26
C LEU A 377 -0.68 -27.82 -7.52
N ASP A 378 -1.14 -29.06 -7.38
CA ASP A 378 -1.23 -30.00 -8.51
C ASP A 378 -2.39 -29.65 -9.46
N LYS A 379 -3.34 -28.83 -9.01
CA LYS A 379 -4.54 -28.43 -9.74
C LYS A 379 -4.62 -26.91 -9.85
N PRO A 380 -5.18 -26.40 -10.98
CA PRO A 380 -5.50 -24.99 -11.09
C PRO A 380 -6.62 -24.60 -10.12
N PHE A 381 -6.67 -23.33 -9.76
CA PHE A 381 -7.76 -22.79 -8.93
C PHE A 381 -8.23 -21.45 -9.51
N ALA A 382 -9.46 -21.06 -9.16
CA ALA A 382 -10.06 -19.82 -9.65
C ALA A 382 -9.80 -18.65 -8.68
N ILE A 383 -9.62 -17.45 -9.22
CA ILE A 383 -9.59 -16.19 -8.47
C ILE A 383 -10.74 -15.31 -8.94
N SER A 384 -11.64 -14.96 -8.02
CA SER A 384 -12.80 -14.10 -8.31
C SER A 384 -12.38 -12.64 -8.52
N GLU A 385 -13.07 -11.94 -9.42
CA GLU A 385 -12.87 -10.52 -9.70
C GLU A 385 -11.41 -10.15 -10.02
N PRO A 386 -10.75 -10.79 -11.01
CA PRO A 386 -9.32 -10.55 -11.30
C PRO A 386 -8.98 -9.09 -11.59
N GLY A 387 -9.95 -8.29 -12.06
CA GLY A 387 -9.79 -6.87 -12.31
C GLY A 387 -9.40 -6.05 -11.07
N VAL A 388 -9.55 -6.57 -9.84
CA VAL A 388 -9.19 -5.82 -8.62
C VAL A 388 -7.74 -5.35 -8.60
N VAL A 389 -6.84 -6.01 -9.34
CA VAL A 389 -5.41 -5.67 -9.39
C VAL A 389 -5.13 -4.29 -9.99
N SER A 390 -6.05 -3.71 -10.79
CA SER A 390 -5.94 -2.36 -11.36
C SER A 390 -5.70 -1.28 -10.30
N LYS A 391 -6.14 -1.54 -9.07
CA LYS A 391 -5.94 -0.65 -7.93
C LYS A 391 -4.47 -0.36 -7.60
N SER A 392 -3.51 -1.21 -8.02
CA SER A 392 -2.08 -0.95 -7.78
C SER A 392 -1.14 -1.53 -8.82
N TYR A 393 -1.52 -2.61 -9.51
CA TYR A 393 -0.70 -3.28 -10.49
C TYR A 393 -1.57 -3.76 -11.68
N PRO A 394 -2.03 -2.84 -12.54
CA PRO A 394 -2.96 -3.17 -13.63
C PRO A 394 -2.49 -4.31 -14.55
N ARG A 395 -1.18 -4.38 -14.83
CA ARG A 395 -0.59 -5.40 -15.70
C ARG A 395 -0.18 -6.70 -15.00
N PHE A 396 -0.60 -6.91 -13.74
CA PHE A 396 -0.15 -8.06 -12.96
C PHE A 396 -0.35 -9.40 -13.69
N TRP A 397 -1.54 -9.59 -14.28
CA TRP A 397 -1.88 -10.82 -15.00
C TRP A 397 -1.05 -11.01 -16.26
N ASP A 398 -0.85 -9.95 -17.05
CA ASP A 398 -0.01 -9.97 -18.25
C ASP A 398 1.45 -10.31 -17.89
N ASP A 399 1.98 -9.66 -16.84
CA ASP A 399 3.33 -9.92 -16.37
C ASP A 399 3.48 -11.35 -15.82
N LEU A 400 2.45 -11.88 -15.15
CA LEU A 400 2.41 -13.27 -14.68
C LEU A 400 2.40 -14.27 -15.84
N GLN A 401 1.69 -13.98 -16.94
CA GLN A 401 1.72 -14.81 -18.15
C GLN A 401 3.12 -14.85 -18.79
N LEU A 402 3.88 -13.74 -18.75
CA LEU A 402 5.29 -13.76 -19.21
C LEU A 402 6.11 -14.81 -18.44
N ALA A 403 5.84 -14.98 -17.14
CA ALA A 403 6.51 -15.96 -16.29
C ALA A 403 6.10 -17.42 -16.60
N GLY A 404 5.12 -17.63 -17.48
CA GLY A 404 4.69 -18.94 -18.00
C GLY A 404 3.34 -19.41 -17.47
N PHE A 405 2.64 -18.60 -16.66
CA PHE A 405 1.32 -18.98 -16.14
C PHE A 405 0.27 -18.94 -17.25
N GLU A 406 -0.64 -19.92 -17.23
CA GLU A 406 -1.83 -19.91 -18.08
C GLU A 406 -3.00 -19.32 -17.28
N LEU A 407 -3.72 -18.39 -17.90
CA LEU A 407 -4.93 -17.77 -17.36
C LEU A 407 -6.11 -18.14 -18.27
N ARG A 408 -7.18 -18.71 -17.71
CA ARG A 408 -8.34 -19.19 -18.46
C ARG A 408 -9.65 -18.64 -17.92
#